data_AF-Q8NLZ7-F1
#
_entry.id   AF-Q8NLZ7-F1
#
_cell.length_a   1.000
_cell.length_b   1.000
_cell.length_c   1.000
_cell.angle_alpha   90.00
_cell.angle_beta   90.00
_cell.angle_gamma   90.00
#
_symmetry.space_group_name_H-M   'P 1'
#
loop_
_entity.id
_entity.type
_entity.pdbx_description
1 polymer ?
#
loop_
_entity_poly.entity_id
_entity_poly.type
_entity_poly.pdbx_seq_one_letter_code
_entity_poly.pdbx_strand_id
1 'polypeptide(L)' 'MKPLGSFDNDPNVTDKKFPGNPTRSYRSDELLQIIREITDWTRLTPEALAKWRERLRNYPQ' A
#
# COMPACT_ATOMS: atom_id res chain seq x y z
N MET A 1 -11.61 5.10 3.93
CA MET A 1 -12.17 3.99 4.72
C MET A 1 -12.09 4.36 6.20
N LYS A 2 -12.96 3.78 7.02
CA LYS A 2 -12.92 3.91 8.47
C LYS A 2 -12.70 2.54 9.10
N PRO A 3 -11.72 2.36 10.00
CA PRO A 3 -11.56 1.12 10.71
C PRO A 3 -12.62 0.99 11.82
N LEU A 4 -13.06 -0.24 12.07
CA LEU A 4 -13.98 -0.53 13.19
C LEU A 4 -13.24 -0.75 14.52
N GLY A 5 -11.91 -0.95 14.46
CA GLY A 5 -11.02 -0.96 15.61
C GLY A 5 -9.61 -0.49 15.27
N SER A 6 -8.61 -1.07 15.92
CA SER A 6 -7.22 -0.61 15.79
C SER A 6 -6.57 -1.08 14.49
N PHE A 7 -5.55 -0.36 14.05
CA PHE A 7 -4.72 -0.74 12.91
C PHE A 7 -3.24 -0.57 13.28
N ASP A 8 -2.41 -1.39 12.68
CA ASP A 8 -0.97 -1.41 12.89
C ASP A 8 -0.23 -0.99 11.62
N ASN A 9 1.03 -0.58 11.77
CA ASN A 9 1.91 -0.32 10.64
C ASN A 9 2.09 -1.59 9.79
N ASP A 10 2.04 -1.44 8.46
CA ASP A 10 2.25 -2.59 7.55
C ASP A 10 3.71 -3.05 7.61
N PRO A 11 3.98 -4.29 8.06
CA PRO A 11 5.34 -4.81 8.19
C PRO A 11 6.02 -5.03 6.83
N ASN A 12 5.30 -5.04 5.71
CA ASN A 12 5.91 -5.22 4.39
C ASN A 12 6.69 -3.98 3.94
N VAL A 13 6.38 -2.82 4.49
CA VAL A 13 6.92 -1.53 4.02
C VAL A 13 7.37 -0.58 5.13
N THR A 14 7.02 -0.86 6.38
CA THR A 14 7.51 -0.12 7.55
C THR A 14 8.88 -0.63 7.96
N ASP A 15 9.84 0.28 8.18
CA ASP A 15 11.22 -0.03 8.59
C ASP A 15 11.94 -1.04 7.65
N LYS A 16 11.58 -1.07 6.37
CA LYS A 16 12.22 -1.94 5.37
C LYS A 16 13.30 -1.22 4.58
N LYS A 17 12.91 -0.25 3.76
CA LYS A 17 13.85 0.53 2.94
C LYS A 17 14.21 1.86 3.60
N PHE A 18 13.29 2.41 4.38
CA PHE A 18 13.42 3.70 5.04
C PHE A 18 12.90 3.56 6.49
N PRO A 19 13.42 4.36 7.44
CA PRO A 19 12.97 4.32 8.82
C PRO A 19 11.52 4.81 8.96
N GLY A 20 10.77 4.17 9.85
CA GLY A 20 9.36 4.40 10.10
C GLY A 20 8.45 3.95 8.95
N ASN A 21 7.29 4.60 8.87
CA ASN A 21 6.24 4.30 7.88
C ASN A 21 5.97 5.51 6.95
N PRO A 22 6.92 5.87 6.06
CA PRO A 22 6.78 7.05 5.21
C PRO A 22 5.66 6.90 4.17
N THR A 23 5.34 5.67 3.76
CA THR A 23 4.23 5.40 2.83
C THR A 23 2.86 5.45 3.50
N ARG A 24 2.81 5.56 4.85
CA ARG A 24 1.58 5.55 5.65
C ARG A 24 0.71 4.33 5.33
N SER A 25 1.35 3.17 5.26
CA SER A 25 0.73 1.88 4.96
C SER A 25 0.38 1.16 6.27
N TYR A 26 -0.84 0.65 6.37
CA TYR A 26 -1.37 0.03 7.59
C TYR A 26 -2.08 -1.28 7.28
N ARG A 27 -2.19 -2.15 8.29
CA ARG A 27 -3.00 -3.38 8.27
C ARG A 27 -3.98 -3.38 9.45
N SER A 28 -5.13 -4.00 9.25
CA SER A 28 -6.17 -4.20 10.27
C SER A 28 -6.55 -5.67 10.28
N ASP A 29 -6.63 -6.27 11.46
CA ASP A 29 -7.18 -7.63 11.62
C ASP A 29 -8.72 -7.59 11.71
N GLU A 30 -9.31 -6.40 11.87
CA GLU A 30 -10.75 -6.18 11.87
C GLU A 30 -11.27 -5.61 10.54
N LEU A 31 -12.59 -5.72 10.34
CA LEU A 31 -13.29 -5.21 9.16
C LEU A 31 -13.18 -3.69 9.00
N LEU A 32 -13.18 -3.24 7.74
CA LEU A 32 -13.12 -1.83 7.36
C LEU A 32 -14.43 -1.39 6.71
N GLN A 33 -14.94 -0.23 7.10
CA GLN A 33 -16.11 0.40 6.48
C GLN A 33 -15.68 1.28 5.28
N ILE A 34 -16.28 1.03 4.12
CA ILE A 34 -16.13 1.87 2.92
C ILE A 34 -17.01 3.12 3.11
N ILE A 35 -16.40 4.30 3.08
CA ILE A 35 -17.09 5.58 3.33
C ILE A 35 -17.10 6.51 2.11
N ARG A 36 -16.23 6.26 1.14
CA ARG A 36 -16.13 7.03 -0.10
C ARG A 36 -15.33 6.26 -1.14
N GLU A 37 -15.57 6.61 -2.38
CA GLU A 37 -14.75 6.28 -3.53
C GLU A 37 -13.96 7.52 -3.97
N ILE A 38 -12.78 7.33 -4.54
CA ILE A 38 -11.96 8.38 -5.15
C ILE A 38 -11.73 7.95 -6.60
N THR A 39 -12.30 8.69 -7.55
CA THR A 39 -12.27 8.35 -8.98
C THR A 39 -11.26 9.18 -9.77
N ASP A 40 -10.82 10.30 -9.20
CA ASP A 40 -9.94 11.32 -9.79
C ASP A 40 -8.45 11.10 -9.49
N TRP A 41 -8.02 9.84 -9.36
CA TRP A 41 -6.63 9.50 -9.07
C TRP A 41 -5.76 9.44 -10.34
N THR A 42 -4.63 10.16 -10.33
CA THR A 42 -3.64 10.10 -11.42
C THR A 42 -2.98 8.73 -11.51
N ARG A 43 -3.12 8.07 -12.67
CA ARG A 43 -2.51 6.77 -12.92
C ARG A 43 -1.02 6.91 -13.24
N LEU A 44 -0.24 5.88 -12.92
CA LEU A 44 1.12 5.76 -13.42
C LEU A 44 1.12 5.71 -14.96
N THR A 45 2.19 6.22 -15.57
CA THR A 45 2.42 6.02 -17.00
C THR A 45 2.57 4.52 -17.30
N PRO A 46 2.22 4.05 -18.52
CA PRO A 46 2.35 2.65 -18.89
C PRO A 46 3.77 2.11 -18.68
N GLU A 47 4.79 2.90 -19.00
CA GLU A 47 6.20 2.55 -18.83
C GLU A 47 6.59 2.36 -17.35
N ALA A 48 6.20 3.29 -16.47
CA ALA A 48 6.48 3.20 -15.05
C ALA A 48 5.80 1.96 -14.43
N LEU A 49 4.57 1.65 -14.85
CA LEU A 49 3.86 0.45 -14.42
C LEU A 49 4.54 -0.84 -14.90
N ALA A 50 5.00 -0.87 -16.15
CA ALA A 50 5.72 -2.02 -16.71
C ALA A 50 7.00 -2.33 -15.93
N LYS A 51 7.81 -1.29 -15.66
CA LYS A 51 9.03 -1.39 -14.86
C LYS A 51 8.76 -1.91 -13.45
N TRP A 52 7.68 -1.46 -12.81
CA TRP A 52 7.31 -1.94 -11.47
C TRP A 52 6.94 -3.43 -11.49
N ARG A 53 6.14 -3.88 -12.47
CA ARG A 53 5.75 -5.29 -12.62
C ARG A 53 6.95 -6.21 -12.88
N GLU A 54 7.91 -5.77 -13.68
CA GLU A 54 9.14 -6.53 -13.92
C GLU A 54 9.94 -6.74 -12.63
N ARG A 55 10.08 -5.70 -11.81
CA ARG A 55 10.78 -5.80 -10.52
C ARG A 55 10.12 -6.79 -9.55
N LEU A 56 8.79 -6.83 -9.52
CA LEU A 56 8.07 -7.79 -8.67
C LEU A 56 8.24 -9.24 -9.15
N ARG A 57 8.25 -9.48 -10.47
CA ARG A 57 8.48 -10.83 -11.00
C ARG A 57 9.86 -11.38 -10.67
N ASN A 58 10.85 -10.49 -10.56
CA ASN A 58 12.23 -10.85 -10.27
C ASN A 58 12.55 -10.87 -8.77
N TYR A 59 11.56 -10.67 -7.89
CA TYR A 59 11.77 -10.76 -6.45
C TYR A 59 11.88 -12.25 -6.06
N PRO A 60 12.98 -12.68 -5.42
CA PRO A 60 13.08 -14.05 -4.91
C PRO A 60 12.00 -14.27 -3.84
N GLN A 61 11.38 -15.46 -3.89
CA GLN A 61 10.36 -15.91 -2.93
C GLN A 61 10.95 -16.05 -1.53
#